data_AF-A0A2A4CMF7-F1
#
_entry.id   AF-A0A2A4CMF7-F1
#
_cell.length_a   1.000
_cell.length_b   1.000
_cell.length_c   1.000
_cell.angle_alpha   90.00
_cell.angle_beta   90.00
_cell.angle_gamma   90.00
#
_symmetry.space_group_name_H-M   'P 1'
#
loop_
_entity.id
_entity.type
_entity.pdbx_description
1 polymer ?
#
loop_
_entity_poly.entity_id
_entity_poly.type
_entity_poly.pdbx_seq_one_letter_code
_entity_poly.pdbx_strand_id
1 'polypeptide(L)'
;MPKGTLANRNQRAGRTRSTEPALLRGLIFTETGAAMTPHHTKKGNRRYCYYVSMDVIQKRPTAELRGPQRLPAAMVEEAVIGEIRRLLRTPEVIARTARALKKERPDLDEGTVTAALTQFDDLWKALIPAEQARVVQLLVARVTVGEDGLDIDLRHDGLGALASLMTPAREDAA
;
A
#
# COMPACT_ATOMS: atom_id res chain seq x y z
N MET A 1 10.89 17.50 -46.72
CA MET A 1 9.48 17.06 -46.53
C MET A 1 9.34 15.66 -47.13
N PRO A 2 8.57 14.71 -46.57
CA PRO A 2 7.77 14.72 -45.34
C PRO A 2 8.07 13.50 -44.39
N LYS A 3 8.06 13.70 -43.06
CA LYS A 3 7.03 13.38 -42.05
C LYS A 3 6.96 11.91 -41.58
N GLY A 4 7.17 11.74 -40.28
CA GLY A 4 6.89 10.53 -39.49
C GLY A 4 6.68 10.90 -38.02
N THR A 5 5.54 11.53 -37.77
CA THR A 5 5.04 12.14 -36.54
C THR A 5 4.60 11.12 -35.49
N LEU A 6 4.98 11.38 -34.22
CA LEU A 6 4.33 11.06 -32.92
C LEU A 6 3.98 9.60 -32.57
N ALA A 7 4.26 9.21 -31.31
CA ALA A 7 3.19 9.10 -30.31
C ALA A 7 3.63 8.32 -29.05
N ASN A 8 3.63 9.03 -27.92
CA ASN A 8 2.96 8.63 -26.68
C ASN A 8 3.31 7.25 -26.08
N ARG A 9 4.39 7.19 -25.28
CA ARG A 9 4.75 6.01 -24.47
C ARG A 9 3.97 5.89 -23.15
N ASN A 10 3.09 6.85 -22.82
CA ASN A 10 2.52 6.93 -21.46
C ASN A 10 1.03 6.52 -21.32
N GLN A 11 0.53 5.62 -22.18
CA GLN A 11 -0.89 5.18 -22.12
C GLN A 11 -1.10 3.67 -22.27
N ARG A 12 -0.15 2.84 -21.81
CA ARG A 12 -0.35 1.38 -21.66
C ARG A 12 -0.25 0.95 -20.21
N ALA A 13 -1.10 1.50 -19.35
CA ALA A 13 -1.31 0.94 -18.01
C ALA A 13 -2.77 1.04 -17.54
N GLY A 14 -3.70 1.30 -18.46
CA GLY A 14 -5.14 1.20 -18.18
C GLY A 14 -5.63 -0.24 -18.37
N ARG A 15 -6.05 -0.86 -17.27
CA ARG A 15 -6.99 -2.01 -17.25
C ARG A 15 -6.47 -3.33 -17.86
N THR A 16 -5.41 -3.90 -17.31
CA THR A 16 -5.19 -5.35 -17.40
C THR A 16 -5.81 -6.06 -16.19
N ARG A 17 -7.05 -6.49 -16.42
CA ARG A 17 -7.93 -7.40 -15.68
C ARG A 17 -7.19 -8.44 -14.79
N SER A 18 -6.87 -8.08 -13.54
CA SER A 18 -6.83 -9.02 -12.41
C SER A 18 -8.04 -8.75 -11.53
N THR A 19 -8.80 -9.80 -11.22
CA THR A 19 -10.00 -9.70 -10.39
C THR A 19 -9.68 -9.31 -8.94
N GLU A 20 -8.42 -9.43 -8.52
CA GLU A 20 -7.87 -8.82 -7.30
C GLU A 20 -6.78 -7.81 -7.68
N PRO A 21 -6.87 -6.54 -7.25
CA PRO A 21 -5.77 -5.61 -7.35
C PRO A 21 -4.61 -6.06 -6.46
N ALA A 22 -3.40 -6.04 -7.00
CA ALA A 22 -2.19 -6.24 -6.24
C ALA A 22 -1.95 -5.03 -5.32
N LEU A 23 -2.09 -5.21 -4.00
CA LEU A 23 -2.15 -4.13 -3.02
C LEU A 23 -0.87 -3.28 -3.00
N LEU A 24 0.28 -3.93 -3.16
CA LEU A 24 1.61 -3.30 -3.09
C LEU A 24 2.13 -2.86 -4.45
N ARG A 25 1.30 -2.90 -5.51
CA ARG A 25 1.75 -2.49 -6.85
C ARG A 25 2.29 -1.06 -6.82
N GLY A 26 3.57 -0.91 -7.17
CA GLY A 26 4.26 0.39 -7.18
C GLY A 26 4.75 0.85 -5.81
N LEU A 27 4.57 0.06 -4.76
CA LEU A 27 4.99 0.34 -3.39
C LEU A 27 6.11 -0.59 -2.92
N ILE A 28 6.24 -1.79 -3.50
CA ILE A 28 7.23 -2.79 -3.08
C ILE A 28 8.51 -2.78 -3.93
N PHE A 29 9.65 -2.84 -3.26
CA PHE A 29 10.98 -2.76 -3.85
C PHE A 29 11.97 -3.70 -3.13
N THR A 30 13.03 -4.10 -3.82
CA THR A 30 14.18 -4.75 -3.20
C THR A 30 15.01 -3.74 -2.40
N GLU A 31 15.89 -4.24 -1.52
CA GLU A 31 16.95 -3.43 -0.87
C GLU A 31 17.81 -2.66 -1.87
N THR A 32 18.10 -3.24 -3.03
CA THR A 32 18.86 -2.59 -4.11
C THR A 32 18.04 -1.54 -4.89
N GLY A 33 16.79 -1.30 -4.48
CA GLY A 33 15.92 -0.27 -5.05
C GLY A 33 15.12 -0.72 -6.28
N ALA A 34 15.24 -1.97 -6.73
CA ALA A 34 14.50 -2.48 -7.87
C ALA A 34 13.02 -2.66 -7.52
N ALA A 35 12.13 -2.13 -8.37
CA ALA A 35 10.69 -2.33 -8.17
C ALA A 35 10.32 -3.81 -8.30
N MET A 36 9.41 -4.30 -7.45
CA MET A 36 8.82 -5.62 -7.60
C MET A 36 7.42 -5.50 -8.21
N THR A 37 7.19 -6.18 -9.33
CA THR A 37 5.92 -6.10 -10.07
C THR A 37 5.08 -7.34 -9.85
N PRO A 38 3.75 -7.21 -9.68
CA PRO A 38 2.87 -8.36 -9.59
C PRO A 38 2.91 -9.18 -10.88
N HIS A 39 3.32 -10.43 -10.76
CA HIS A 39 3.34 -11.43 -11.81
C HIS A 39 2.41 -12.57 -11.41
N HIS A 40 1.79 -13.24 -12.38
CA HIS A 40 0.98 -14.41 -12.09
C HIS A 40 1.28 -15.56 -13.02
N THR A 41 1.12 -16.76 -12.50
CA THR A 41 1.17 -18.00 -13.27
C THR A 41 -0.12 -18.79 -13.04
N LYS A 42 -0.46 -19.68 -13.96
CA LYS A 42 -1.58 -20.60 -13.82
C LYS A 42 -1.05 -22.03 -13.86
N LYS A 43 -1.53 -22.88 -12.96
CA LYS A 43 -1.33 -24.34 -13.00
C LYS A 43 -2.69 -24.99 -12.85
N GLY A 44 -3.18 -25.62 -13.92
CA GLY A 44 -4.58 -26.07 -14.00
C GLY A 44 -5.53 -24.89 -13.79
N ASN A 45 -6.47 -25.03 -12.86
CA ASN A 45 -7.41 -23.96 -12.50
C ASN A 45 -6.91 -23.02 -11.40
N ARG A 46 -5.71 -23.24 -10.83
CA ARG A 46 -5.16 -22.42 -9.75
C ARG A 46 -4.29 -21.29 -10.30
N ARG A 47 -4.57 -20.05 -9.87
CA ARG A 47 -3.75 -18.86 -10.11
C ARG A 47 -2.79 -18.66 -8.95
N TYR A 48 -1.52 -18.43 -9.25
CA TYR A 48 -0.49 -18.05 -8.29
C TYR A 48 -0.03 -16.64 -8.61
N CYS A 49 -0.03 -15.77 -7.60
CA CYS A 49 0.41 -14.39 -7.73
C CYS A 49 1.69 -14.19 -6.92
N TYR A 50 2.64 -13.46 -7.50
CA TYR A 50 3.92 -13.16 -6.91
C TYR A 50 4.29 -11.70 -7.15
N TYR A 51 5.05 -11.09 -6.25
CA TYR A 51 5.85 -9.92 -6.59
C TYR A 51 7.22 -10.40 -7.06
N VAL A 52 7.67 -9.91 -8.22
CA VAL A 52 8.96 -10.31 -8.81
C VAL A 52 9.77 -9.07 -9.14
N SER A 53 11.04 -9.07 -8.75
CA SER A 53 11.99 -7.99 -9.06
C SER A 53 12.07 -7.73 -10.57
N MET A 54 12.01 -6.46 -10.95
CA MET A 54 12.16 -6.03 -12.34
C MET A 54 13.55 -6.35 -12.91
N ASP A 55 14.59 -6.43 -12.08
CA ASP A 55 15.92 -6.81 -12.53
C ASP A 55 15.96 -8.28 -12.99
N VAL A 56 15.25 -9.16 -12.29
CA VAL A 56 15.06 -10.56 -12.69
C VAL A 56 14.19 -10.68 -13.94
N ILE A 57 13.08 -9.93 -14.01
CA ILE A 57 12.19 -9.95 -15.19
C ILE A 57 12.95 -9.49 -16.45
N GLN A 58 13.75 -8.43 -16.33
CA GLN A 58 14.49 -7.84 -17.44
C GLN A 58 15.84 -8.53 -17.71
N LYS A 59 16.24 -9.50 -16.89
CA LYS A 59 17.53 -10.21 -16.97
C LYS A 59 18.72 -9.25 -17.03
N ARG A 60 18.74 -8.25 -16.14
CA ARG A 60 19.80 -7.23 -16.15
C ARG A 60 21.14 -7.85 -15.76
N PRO A 61 22.16 -7.84 -16.64
CA PRO A 61 23.40 -8.59 -16.41
C PRO A 61 24.25 -8.07 -15.25
N THR A 62 24.17 -6.77 -14.97
CA THR A 62 24.96 -6.07 -13.95
C THR A 62 24.15 -5.74 -12.70
N ALA A 63 22.93 -6.26 -12.57
CA ALA A 63 22.12 -6.01 -11.40
C ALA A 63 22.65 -6.83 -10.22
N GLU A 64 22.87 -6.15 -9.10
CA GLU A 64 23.16 -6.80 -7.84
C GLU A 64 21.83 -7.34 -7.26
N LEU A 65 21.74 -8.66 -7.12
CA LEU A 65 20.54 -9.32 -6.58
C LEU A 65 20.77 -9.65 -5.11
N ARG A 66 20.27 -8.79 -4.21
CA ARG A 66 20.25 -9.02 -2.77
C ARG A 66 18.85 -9.34 -2.28
N GLY A 67 18.75 -10.25 -1.32
CA GLY A 67 17.47 -10.69 -0.76
C GLY A 67 16.52 -11.37 -1.77
N PRO A 68 15.27 -11.64 -1.32
CA PRO A 68 14.27 -12.32 -2.12
C PRO A 68 13.90 -11.59 -3.42
N GLN A 69 14.12 -12.23 -4.56
CA GLN A 69 13.75 -11.68 -5.87
C GLN A 69 12.32 -12.02 -6.33
N ARG A 70 11.66 -12.92 -5.60
CA ARG A 70 10.28 -13.34 -5.84
C ARG A 70 9.61 -13.68 -4.51
N LEU A 71 8.44 -13.10 -4.26
CA LEU A 71 7.66 -13.34 -3.06
C LEU A 71 6.22 -13.72 -3.41
N PRO A 72 5.60 -14.69 -2.72
CA PRO A 72 4.16 -14.94 -2.84
C PRO A 72 3.36 -13.70 -2.46
N ALA A 73 2.45 -13.26 -3.33
CA ALA A 73 1.72 -12.00 -3.15
C ALA A 73 0.87 -12.01 -1.87
N ALA A 74 0.13 -13.09 -1.63
CA ALA A 74 -0.72 -13.21 -0.45
C ALA A 74 0.08 -13.08 0.86
N MET A 75 1.22 -13.77 0.95
CA MET A 75 2.07 -13.74 2.15
C MET A 75 2.60 -12.33 2.43
N VAL A 76 3.18 -11.65 1.44
CA VAL A 76 3.75 -10.31 1.66
C VAL A 76 2.65 -9.27 1.90
N GLU A 77 1.50 -9.38 1.24
CA GLU A 77 0.35 -8.51 1.46
C GLU A 77 -0.22 -8.68 2.87
N GLU A 78 -0.42 -9.92 3.31
CA GLU A 78 -0.88 -10.23 4.68
C GLU A 78 0.08 -9.69 5.74
N ALA A 79 1.39 -9.84 5.52
CA ALA A 79 2.42 -9.31 6.43
C ALA A 79 2.34 -7.77 6.52
N VAL A 80 2.24 -7.08 5.38
CA VAL A 80 2.11 -5.61 5.35
C VAL A 80 0.83 -5.14 6.04
N ILE A 81 -0.32 -5.78 5.78
CA ILE A 81 -1.57 -5.40 6.45
C ILE A 81 -1.49 -5.71 7.96
N GLY A 82 -0.88 -6.82 8.35
CA GLY A 82 -0.63 -7.15 9.76
C GLY A 82 0.19 -6.08 10.46
N GLU A 83 1.23 -5.57 9.81
CA GLU A 83 2.08 -4.54 10.36
C GLU A 83 1.39 -3.17 10.41
N ILE A 84 0.61 -2.81 9.39
CA ILE A 84 -0.25 -1.61 9.44
C ILE A 84 -1.18 -1.67 10.65
N ARG A 85 -1.87 -2.80 10.89
CA ARG A 85 -2.73 -2.98 12.07
C ARG A 85 -1.98 -2.78 13.37
N ARG A 86 -0.76 -3.32 13.48
CA ARG A 86 0.09 -3.15 14.66
C ARG A 86 0.44 -1.69 14.88
N LEU A 87 0.91 -1.00 13.84
CA LEU A 87 1.33 0.40 13.88
C LEU A 87 0.18 1.34 14.23
N LEU A 88 -1.02 1.14 13.67
CA LEU A 88 -2.20 1.95 13.99
C LEU A 88 -2.61 1.91 15.47
N ARG A 89 -2.17 0.89 16.22
CA ARG A 89 -2.45 0.73 17.66
C ARG A 89 -1.33 1.26 18.55
N THR A 90 -0.23 1.77 17.98
CA THR A 90 0.89 2.30 18.77
C THR A 90 0.57 3.70 19.32
N PRO A 91 0.95 4.01 20.58
CA PRO A 91 0.73 5.33 21.16
C PRO A 91 1.33 6.46 20.31
N GLU A 92 2.48 6.22 19.68
CA GLU A 92 3.16 7.21 18.84
C GLU A 92 2.33 7.59 17.61
N VAL A 93 1.75 6.58 16.92
CA VAL A 93 0.89 6.80 15.75
C VAL A 93 -0.41 7.45 16.16
N ILE A 94 -1.04 7.02 17.26
CA ILE A 94 -2.26 7.60 17.79
C ILE A 94 -2.04 9.08 18.11
N ALA A 95 -1.04 9.39 18.95
CA ALA A 95 -0.76 10.76 19.38
C ALA A 95 -0.38 11.66 18.19
N ARG A 96 0.37 11.14 17.21
CA ARG A 96 0.69 11.87 15.98
C ARG A 96 -0.56 12.18 15.16
N THR A 97 -1.42 11.19 14.99
CA THR A 97 -2.66 11.32 14.21
C THR A 97 -3.63 12.29 14.89
N ALA A 98 -3.77 12.22 16.21
CA ALA A 98 -4.57 13.15 16.99
C ALA A 98 -4.06 14.59 16.85
N ARG A 99 -2.74 14.81 16.93
CA ARG A 99 -2.13 16.14 16.68
C ARG A 99 -2.37 16.66 15.27
N ALA A 100 -2.31 15.78 14.26
CA ALA A 100 -2.59 16.17 12.88
C ALA A 100 -4.05 16.60 12.70
N LEU A 101 -4.98 15.82 13.22
CA LEU A 101 -6.42 16.10 13.14
C LEU A 101 -6.86 17.31 13.95
N LYS A 102 -6.22 17.60 15.09
CA LYS A 102 -6.61 18.72 15.97
C LYS A 102 -6.66 20.07 15.24
N LYS A 103 -5.86 20.24 14.17
CA LYS A 103 -5.85 21.44 13.34
C LYS A 103 -7.12 21.62 12.51
N GLU A 104 -7.73 20.53 12.06
CA GLU A 104 -8.90 20.50 11.18
C GLU A 104 -10.20 20.21 11.95
N ARG A 105 -10.09 19.44 13.04
CA ARG A 105 -11.17 18.98 13.92
C ARG A 105 -10.79 19.22 15.39
N PRO A 106 -10.89 20.47 15.89
CA PRO A 106 -10.57 20.80 17.28
C PRO A 106 -11.51 20.15 18.30
N ASP A 107 -12.68 19.69 17.85
CA ASP A 107 -13.69 18.96 18.63
C ASP A 107 -13.24 17.54 19.02
N LEU A 108 -12.33 16.94 18.24
CA LEU A 108 -11.87 15.58 18.51
C LEU A 108 -10.81 15.55 19.62
N ASP A 109 -10.92 14.56 20.49
CA ASP A 109 -9.91 14.19 21.49
C ASP A 109 -9.13 12.93 21.08
N GLU A 110 -8.06 12.64 21.80
CA GLU A 110 -7.20 11.49 21.51
C GLU A 110 -7.92 10.14 21.74
N GLY A 111 -8.89 10.09 22.66
CA GLY A 111 -9.71 8.90 22.91
C GLY A 111 -10.59 8.54 21.71
N THR A 112 -11.20 9.54 21.07
CA THR A 112 -12.01 9.38 19.86
C THR A 112 -11.16 8.94 18.67
N VAL A 113 -9.96 9.52 18.51
CA VAL A 113 -9.00 9.11 17.47
C VAL A 113 -8.54 7.68 17.69
N THR A 114 -8.25 7.30 18.93
CA THR A 114 -7.90 5.92 19.29
C THR A 114 -9.02 4.96 18.94
N ALA A 115 -10.26 5.26 19.36
CA ALA A 115 -11.42 4.43 19.07
C ALA A 115 -11.70 4.30 17.56
N ALA A 116 -11.47 5.37 16.78
CA ALA A 116 -11.57 5.31 15.34
C ALA A 116 -10.51 4.38 14.74
N LEU A 117 -9.23 4.54 15.11
CA LEU A 117 -8.15 3.73 14.57
C LEU A 117 -8.26 2.23 14.93
N THR A 118 -8.85 1.88 16.08
CA THR A 118 -9.08 0.48 16.45
C THR A 118 -10.15 -0.21 15.61
N GLN A 119 -11.06 0.55 14.98
CA GLN A 119 -12.07 0.02 14.05
C GLN A 119 -11.53 -0.30 12.66
N PHE A 120 -10.21 -0.18 12.44
CA PHE A 120 -9.59 -0.42 11.12
C PHE A 120 -9.89 -1.82 10.59
N ASP A 121 -9.97 -2.83 11.45
CA ASP A 121 -10.24 -4.21 11.02
C ASP A 121 -11.64 -4.38 10.43
N ASP A 122 -12.62 -3.69 10.97
CA ASP A 122 -14.00 -3.74 10.49
C ASP A 122 -14.16 -2.95 9.19
N LEU A 123 -13.53 -1.77 9.12
CA LEU A 123 -13.38 -1.02 7.87
C LEU A 123 -12.75 -1.91 6.79
N TRP A 124 -11.59 -2.51 7.08
CA TRP A 124 -10.83 -3.30 6.12
C TRP A 124 -11.62 -4.49 5.54
N LYS A 125 -12.43 -5.17 6.38
CA LYS A 125 -13.30 -6.28 5.96
C LYS A 125 -14.48 -5.82 5.10
N ALA A 126 -14.97 -4.59 5.31
CA ALA A 126 -16.08 -4.04 4.56
C ALA A 126 -15.66 -3.48 3.19
N LEU A 127 -14.38 -3.13 3.01
CA LEU A 127 -13.85 -2.59 1.75
C LEU A 127 -13.79 -3.64 0.65
N ILE A 128 -14.20 -3.24 -0.56
CA ILE A 128 -13.90 -4.04 -1.75
C ILE A 128 -12.39 -4.00 -2.07
N PRO A 129 -11.83 -4.98 -2.80
CA PRO A 129 -10.39 -5.05 -3.03
C PRO A 129 -9.78 -3.78 -3.65
N ALA A 130 -10.51 -3.09 -4.53
CA ALA A 130 -10.04 -1.83 -5.11
C ALA A 130 -9.86 -0.71 -4.08
N GLU A 131 -10.70 -0.69 -3.05
CA GLU A 131 -10.62 0.30 -1.97
C GLU A 131 -9.55 -0.08 -0.96
N GLN A 132 -9.39 -1.37 -0.65
CA GLN A 132 -8.24 -1.88 0.12
C GLN A 132 -6.91 -1.41 -0.50
N ALA A 133 -6.77 -1.54 -1.83
CA ALA A 133 -5.58 -1.05 -2.54
C ALA A 133 -5.38 0.46 -2.40
N ARG A 134 -6.47 1.26 -2.42
CA ARG A 134 -6.40 2.72 -2.21
C ARG A 134 -5.98 3.07 -0.79
N VAL A 135 -6.51 2.37 0.22
CA VAL A 135 -6.11 2.56 1.62
C VAL A 135 -4.64 2.24 1.81
N VAL A 136 -4.14 1.15 1.21
CA VAL A 136 -2.71 0.82 1.25
C VAL A 136 -1.85 1.90 0.58
N GLN A 137 -2.27 2.41 -0.58
CA GLN A 137 -1.57 3.52 -1.24
C GLN A 137 -1.60 4.83 -0.43
N LEU A 138 -2.66 5.07 0.33
CA LEU A 138 -2.78 6.20 1.22
C LEU A 138 -1.85 6.06 2.43
N LEU A 139 -1.73 4.86 3.01
CA LEU A 139 -0.98 4.65 4.24
C LEU A 139 0.50 4.35 4.02
N VAL A 140 0.86 3.68 2.93
CA VAL A 140 2.21 3.15 2.70
C VAL A 140 2.94 4.04 1.69
N ALA A 141 4.11 4.51 2.10
CA ALA A 141 5.05 5.20 1.21
C ALA A 141 5.86 4.18 0.42
N ARG A 142 6.39 3.16 1.10
CA ARG A 142 7.29 2.16 0.51
C ARG A 142 7.30 0.88 1.36
N VAL A 143 7.45 -0.25 0.68
CA VAL A 143 7.81 -1.54 1.28
C VAL A 143 9.15 -1.96 0.69
N THR A 144 10.15 -2.15 1.54
CA THR A 144 11.49 -2.62 1.15
C THR A 144 11.65 -4.06 1.59
N VAL A 145 12.01 -4.93 0.64
CA VAL A 145 12.24 -6.36 0.85
C VAL A 145 13.71 -6.59 1.06
N GLY A 146 14.06 -7.04 2.27
CA GLY A 146 15.41 -7.44 2.65
C GLY A 146 15.59 -8.92 2.90
N GLU A 147 16.81 -9.31 3.25
CA GLU A 147 17.16 -10.70 3.57
C GLU A 147 16.47 -11.18 4.85
N ASP A 148 16.41 -10.31 5.86
CA ASP A 148 15.88 -10.65 7.19
C ASP A 148 14.39 -10.31 7.37
N GLY A 149 13.77 -9.58 6.43
CA GLY A 149 12.38 -9.19 6.56
C GLY A 149 11.91 -8.09 5.62
N LEU A 150 10.81 -7.44 6.02
CA LEU A 150 10.19 -6.33 5.32
C LEU A 150 10.36 -5.07 6.16
N ASP A 151 10.77 -3.98 5.52
CA ASP A 151 10.71 -2.64 6.08
C ASP A 151 9.53 -1.88 5.44
N ILE A 152 8.76 -1.15 6.25
CA ILE A 152 7.50 -0.51 5.84
C ILE A 152 7.51 0.95 6.26
N ASP A 153 7.64 1.81 5.27
CA ASP A 153 7.54 3.26 5.45
C ASP A 153 6.08 3.69 5.37
N LEU A 154 5.56 4.30 6.44
CA LEU A 154 4.23 4.88 6.46
C LEU A 154 4.22 6.35 6.03
N ARG A 155 3.15 6.73 5.34
CA ARG A 155 2.84 8.12 5.00
C ARG A 155 2.30 8.85 6.22
N HIS A 156 2.84 10.03 6.47
CA HIS A 156 2.46 10.87 7.60
C HIS A 156 1.07 11.51 7.42
N ASP A 157 0.78 11.95 6.21
CA ASP A 157 -0.49 12.56 5.77
C ASP A 157 -1.60 11.51 5.65
N GLY A 158 -1.25 10.30 5.22
CA GLY A 158 -2.21 9.20 5.06
C GLY A 158 -2.93 8.79 6.35
N LEU A 159 -2.22 8.82 7.48
CA LEU A 159 -2.78 8.46 8.80
C LEU A 159 -3.87 9.44 9.26
N GLY A 160 -3.64 10.74 9.08
CA GLY A 160 -4.63 11.78 9.39
C GLY A 160 -5.88 11.64 8.53
N ALA A 161 -5.70 11.46 7.22
CA ALA A 161 -6.81 11.26 6.29
C ALA A 161 -7.64 10.00 6.62
N LEU A 162 -6.98 8.88 6.94
CA LEU A 162 -7.67 7.66 7.35
C LEU A 162 -8.47 7.89 8.64
N ALA A 163 -7.86 8.47 9.67
CA ALA A 163 -8.55 8.72 10.92
C ALA A 163 -9.73 9.68 10.74
N SER A 164 -9.61 10.72 9.91
CA SER A 164 -10.73 11.62 9.60
C SER A 164 -11.91 10.89 8.95
N LEU A 165 -11.66 9.86 8.12
CA LEU A 165 -12.72 9.05 7.50
C LEU A 165 -13.43 8.14 8.51
N MET A 166 -12.75 7.80 9.60
CA MET A 166 -13.23 6.85 10.61
C MET A 166 -13.80 7.53 11.86
N THR A 167 -13.45 8.80 12.10
CA THR A 167 -14.04 9.60 13.17
C THR A 167 -15.47 10.02 12.82
N PRO A 168 -16.35 10.19 13.81
CA PRO A 168 -17.72 10.63 13.57
C PRO A 168 -17.76 11.95 12.78
N ALA A 169 -18.81 12.07 11.95
CA ALA A 169 -19.10 13.31 11.24
C ALA A 169 -19.19 14.47 12.24
N ARG A 170 -18.74 15.65 11.81
CA ARG A 170 -18.89 16.87 12.61
C ARG A 170 -20.39 17.05 12.84
N GLU A 171 -20.83 17.01 14.10
CA GLU A 171 -22.16 17.51 14.42
C GLU A 171 -22.11 19.02 14.13
N ASP A 172 -22.67 19.40 12.98
CA ASP A 172 -22.97 20.81 12.73
C ASP A 172 -24.02 21.20 13.76
N ALA A 173 -23.56 21.89 14.82
CA ALA A 173 -24.43 22.49 15.80
C ALA A 173 -25.41 23.42 15.08
N ALA A 174 -26.68 23.00 15.04
CA ALA A 174 -27.82 23.83 14.67
C ALA A 174 -28.09 24.91 15.73
#